data_AF-A0A925QMX3-F1
#
_entry.id   AF-A0A925QMX3-F1
#
_cell.length_a   1.000
_cell.length_b   1.000
_cell.length_c   1.000
_cell.angle_alpha   90.00
_cell.angle_beta   90.00
_cell.angle_gamma   90.00
#
_symmetry.space_group_name_H-M   'P 1'
#
loop_
_entity.id
_entity.type
_entity.pdbx_description
1 polymer ?
#
loop_
_entity_poly.entity_id
_entity_poly.type
_entity_poly.pdbx_seq_one_letter_code
_entity_poly.pdbx_strand_id
1 'polypeptide(L)'
;YTEQRATREAVADEAVESLPAPEAAAPEELATHPLHGPGFMAHAVMSFNEQLDRVGEIVGVITLGLLLWAVAWMPASLWFVPLMLVVIRPLSVALGLAGASTSPVQRRLIGWFGIRGIGSLYYLAYALNHGLAPELASVLVALTMSVVVTSIVVHGVSVTPLMARYRRRRKQEAPRGR
;
A
#
# COMPACT_ATOMS: atom_id res chain seq x y z
N TYR A 1 -34.81 30.61 -21.14
CA TYR A 1 -33.39 30.15 -21.08
C TYR A 1 -33.13 29.23 -19.89
N THR A 2 -33.71 29.50 -18.72
CA THR A 2 -33.60 28.68 -17.50
C THR A 2 -34.40 27.36 -17.56
N GLU A 3 -35.61 27.36 -18.12
CA GLU A 3 -36.42 26.12 -18.23
C GLU A 3 -35.77 25.07 -19.13
N GLN A 4 -35.24 25.48 -20.28
CA GLN A 4 -34.63 24.56 -21.26
C GLN A 4 -33.36 23.85 -20.72
N ARG A 5 -32.71 24.42 -19.70
CA ARG A 5 -31.56 23.82 -19.02
C ARG A 5 -32.00 22.76 -18.01
N ALA A 6 -33.04 23.06 -17.22
CA ALA A 6 -33.61 22.12 -16.27
C ALA A 6 -34.20 20.88 -16.96
N THR A 7 -34.85 21.06 -18.11
CA THR A 7 -35.35 19.92 -18.91
C THR A 7 -34.19 19.08 -19.47
N ARG A 8 -33.07 19.70 -19.83
CA ARG A 8 -31.90 18.99 -20.39
C ARG A 8 -31.13 18.21 -19.32
N GLU A 9 -31.06 18.75 -18.11
CA GLU A 9 -30.46 18.10 -16.94
C GLU A 9 -31.34 16.92 -16.45
N ALA A 10 -32.67 17.10 -16.40
CA ALA A 10 -33.59 16.02 -16.05
C ALA A 10 -33.58 14.87 -17.08
N VAL A 11 -33.55 15.18 -18.37
CA VAL A 11 -33.45 14.17 -19.44
C VAL A 11 -32.08 13.47 -19.42
N ALA A 12 -31.02 14.16 -19.01
CA ALA A 12 -29.70 13.56 -18.85
C ALA A 12 -29.65 12.60 -17.66
N ASP A 13 -30.25 12.95 -16.52
CA ASP A 13 -30.33 12.09 -15.35
C ASP A 13 -31.21 10.84 -15.61
N GLU A 14 -32.35 11.01 -16.27
CA GLU A 14 -33.24 9.88 -16.65
C GLU A 14 -32.57 8.95 -17.68
N ALA A 15 -31.77 9.51 -18.59
CA ALA A 15 -30.95 8.74 -19.53
C ALA A 15 -29.76 8.04 -18.86
N VAL A 16 -29.31 8.49 -17.69
CA VAL A 16 -28.23 7.84 -16.90
C VAL A 16 -28.81 6.74 -16.01
N GLU A 17 -30.01 6.92 -15.47
CA GLU A 17 -30.69 5.96 -14.59
C GLU A 17 -31.32 4.78 -15.35
N SER A 18 -31.66 4.96 -16.63
CA SER A 18 -32.14 3.89 -17.52
C SER A 18 -31.03 3.01 -18.12
N LEU A 19 -29.75 3.33 -17.86
CA LEU A 19 -28.64 2.50 -18.30
C LEU A 19 -28.49 1.28 -17.37
N PRO A 20 -28.31 0.08 -17.93
CA PRO A 20 -28.08 -1.11 -17.12
C PRO A 20 -26.85 -0.89 -16.24
N ALA A 21 -26.95 -1.31 -14.97
CA ALA A 21 -25.86 -1.21 -14.01
C ALA A 21 -24.55 -1.76 -14.62
N PRO A 22 -23.40 -1.11 -14.41
CA PRO A 22 -22.12 -1.46 -15.03
C PRO A 22 -21.64 -2.89 -14.74
N GLU A 23 -22.27 -3.60 -13.81
CA GLU A 23 -22.07 -5.02 -13.52
C GLU A 23 -22.66 -5.98 -14.57
N ALA A 24 -23.58 -5.53 -15.43
CA ALA A 24 -24.30 -6.38 -16.39
C ALA A 24 -23.75 -6.36 -17.82
N ALA A 25 -22.80 -5.47 -18.14
CA ALA A 25 -22.21 -5.34 -19.49
C ALA A 25 -20.90 -6.15 -19.61
N ALA A 26 -20.70 -6.82 -20.74
CA ALA A 26 -19.49 -7.59 -20.99
C ALA A 26 -18.24 -6.66 -20.99
N PRO A 27 -17.07 -7.11 -20.50
CA PRO A 27 -15.85 -6.29 -20.41
C PRO A 27 -15.45 -5.60 -21.73
N GLU A 28 -15.75 -6.22 -22.87
CA GLU A 28 -15.47 -5.70 -24.22
C GLU A 28 -16.40 -4.53 -24.62
N GLU A 29 -17.63 -4.51 -24.11
CA GLU A 29 -18.65 -3.50 -24.39
C GLU A 29 -18.41 -2.22 -23.57
N LEU A 30 -17.92 -2.37 -22.34
CA LEU A 30 -17.46 -1.27 -21.48
C LEU A 30 -16.15 -0.63 -22.00
N ALA A 31 -15.27 -1.41 -22.62
CA ALA A 31 -13.99 -0.95 -23.15
C ALA A 31 -14.12 -0.04 -24.39
N THR A 32 -15.20 -0.19 -25.15
CA THR A 32 -15.44 0.55 -26.41
C THR A 32 -16.41 1.73 -26.25
N HIS A 33 -17.02 1.89 -25.07
CA HIS A 33 -17.98 2.96 -24.80
C HIS A 33 -17.29 4.32 -24.59
N PRO A 34 -17.68 5.41 -25.28
CA PRO A 34 -16.99 6.70 -25.24
C PRO A 34 -16.91 7.38 -23.86
N LEU A 35 -17.75 6.98 -22.90
CA LEU A 35 -17.76 7.51 -21.52
C LEU A 35 -17.18 6.54 -20.46
N HIS A 36 -17.14 5.23 -20.73
CA HIS A 36 -16.64 4.21 -19.78
C HIS A 36 -15.28 3.63 -20.19
N GLY A 37 -14.90 3.74 -21.46
CA GLY A 37 -13.62 3.28 -21.99
C GLY A 37 -12.39 3.86 -21.27
N PRO A 38 -12.32 5.19 -21.01
CA PRO A 38 -11.20 5.77 -20.27
C PRO A 38 -11.10 5.27 -18.82
N GLY A 39 -12.23 5.11 -18.14
CA GLY A 39 -12.28 4.58 -16.75
C GLY A 39 -11.90 3.10 -16.68
N PHE A 40 -12.37 2.32 -17.66
CA PHE A 40 -11.99 0.92 -17.82
C PHE A 40 -10.48 0.76 -18.09
N MET A 41 -9.92 1.55 -19.01
CA MET A 41 -8.48 1.57 -19.31
C MET A 41 -7.65 1.97 -18.08
N ALA A 42 -8.07 2.99 -17.33
CA ALA A 42 -7.38 3.41 -16.11
C ALA A 42 -7.39 2.29 -15.05
N HIS A 43 -8.53 1.63 -14.84
CA HIS A 43 -8.64 0.49 -13.93
C HIS A 43 -7.78 -0.70 -14.37
N ALA A 44 -7.77 -1.02 -15.67
CA ALA A 44 -6.92 -2.05 -16.23
C ALA A 44 -5.42 -1.76 -16.01
N VAL A 45 -4.97 -0.53 -16.25
CA VAL A 45 -3.58 -0.11 -16.00
C VAL A 45 -3.25 -0.16 -14.50
N MET A 46 -4.13 0.32 -13.62
CA MET A 46 -3.91 0.26 -12.18
C MET A 46 -3.79 -1.18 -11.68
N SER A 47 -4.71 -2.06 -12.09
CA SER A 47 -4.66 -3.48 -11.71
C SER A 47 -3.44 -4.22 -12.27
N PHE A 48 -2.97 -3.86 -13.48
CA PHE A 48 -1.73 -4.38 -14.03
C PHE A 48 -0.51 -3.88 -13.25
N ASN A 49 -0.46 -2.60 -12.91
CA ASN A 49 0.60 -2.02 -12.08
C ASN A 49 0.65 -2.67 -10.70
N GLU A 50 -0.50 -2.89 -10.05
CA GLU A 50 -0.56 -3.61 -8.77
C GLU A 50 0.01 -5.04 -8.87
N GLN A 51 -0.21 -5.73 -9.99
CA GLN A 51 0.36 -7.05 -10.23
C GLN A 51 1.88 -6.97 -10.39
N LEU A 52 2.38 -6.00 -11.17
CA LEU A 52 3.82 -5.78 -11.32
C LEU A 52 4.49 -5.42 -9.99
N ASP A 53 3.86 -4.56 -9.20
CA ASP A 53 4.34 -4.16 -7.87
C ASP A 53 4.44 -5.37 -6.95
N ARG A 54 3.44 -6.25 -6.96
CA ARG A 54 3.45 -7.48 -6.16
C ARG A 54 4.56 -8.43 -6.59
N VAL A 55 4.80 -8.58 -7.89
CA VAL A 55 5.91 -9.40 -8.39
C VAL A 55 7.25 -8.80 -8.00
N GLY A 56 7.43 -7.49 -8.18
CA GLY A 56 8.64 -6.77 -7.79
C GLY A 56 8.91 -6.87 -6.29
N GLU A 57 7.87 -6.81 -5.47
CA GLU A 57 7.97 -7.03 -4.03
C GLU A 57 8.44 -8.44 -3.70
N ILE A 58 7.82 -9.48 -4.27
CA ILE A 58 8.22 -10.87 -4.02
C ILE A 58 9.68 -11.09 -4.40
N VAL A 59 10.08 -10.60 -5.58
CA VAL A 59 11.47 -10.65 -6.05
C VAL A 59 12.38 -9.95 -5.06
N GLY A 60 12.04 -8.72 -4.65
CA GLY A 60 12.83 -7.94 -3.69
C GLY A 60 12.99 -8.63 -2.34
N VAL A 61 11.90 -9.20 -1.79
CA VAL A 61 11.92 -9.95 -0.53
C VAL A 61 12.80 -11.19 -0.64
N ILE A 62 12.71 -11.94 -1.74
CA ILE A 62 13.55 -13.11 -1.98
C ILE A 62 15.01 -12.70 -2.09
N THR A 63 15.34 -11.68 -2.89
CA THR A 63 16.70 -11.17 -3.06
C THR A 63 17.29 -10.72 -1.72
N LEU A 64 16.55 -9.93 -0.93
CA LEU A 64 17.00 -9.50 0.40
C LEU A 64 17.16 -10.69 1.35
N GLY A 65 16.28 -11.69 1.25
CA GLY A 65 16.39 -12.95 1.97
C GLY A 65 17.68 -13.71 1.66
N LEU A 66 18.08 -13.77 0.39
CA LEU A 66 19.34 -14.38 -0.04
C LEU A 66 20.57 -13.58 0.41
N LEU A 67 20.44 -12.25 0.49
CA LEU A 67 21.51 -11.33 0.90
C LEU A 67 21.56 -11.09 2.42
N LEU A 68 20.80 -11.85 3.22
CA LEU A 68 20.76 -11.68 4.68
C LEU A 68 22.15 -11.74 5.33
N TRP A 69 23.01 -12.63 4.84
CA TRP A 69 24.37 -12.81 5.38
C TRP A 69 25.27 -11.58 5.14
N ALA A 70 24.96 -10.78 4.11
CA ALA A 70 25.73 -9.58 3.74
C ALA A 70 25.32 -8.35 4.56
N VAL A 71 24.28 -8.44 5.40
CA VAL A 71 23.84 -7.32 6.24
C VAL A 71 24.84 -7.11 7.37
N ALA A 72 25.52 -5.97 7.33
CA ALA A 72 26.39 -5.53 8.42
C ALA A 72 25.55 -4.99 9.59
N TRP A 73 25.49 -5.74 10.69
CA TRP A 73 24.80 -5.34 11.91
C TRP A 73 25.69 -4.41 12.73
N MET A 74 25.43 -3.11 12.65
CA MET A 74 26.11 -2.12 13.48
C MET A 74 25.48 -2.07 14.88
N PRO A 75 26.25 -1.72 15.94
CA PRO A 75 25.67 -1.47 17.26
C PRO A 75 24.56 -0.41 17.24
N ALA A 76 24.68 0.58 16.34
CA ALA A 76 23.67 1.61 16.14
C ALA A 76 22.32 1.05 15.64
N SER A 77 22.32 -0.07 14.90
CA SER A 77 21.10 -0.70 14.41
C SER A 77 20.18 -1.15 15.56
N LEU A 78 20.72 -1.49 16.72
CA LEU A 78 19.96 -1.99 17.87
C LEU A 78 18.93 -0.98 18.40
N TRP A 79 19.24 0.31 18.37
CA TRP A 79 18.31 1.36 18.79
C TRP A 79 17.61 2.03 17.59
N PHE A 80 18.30 2.13 16.45
CA PHE A 80 17.78 2.82 15.27
C PHE A 80 16.60 2.08 14.64
N VAL A 81 16.70 0.74 14.53
CA VAL A 81 15.64 -0.09 13.99
C VAL A 81 14.34 0.04 14.79
N PRO A 82 14.30 -0.23 16.12
CA PRO A 82 13.06 -0.09 16.88
C PRO A 82 12.50 1.34 16.86
N LEU A 83 13.37 2.36 16.88
CA LEU A 83 12.94 3.76 16.74
C LEU A 83 12.18 3.99 15.42
N MET A 84 12.73 3.52 14.29
CA MET A 84 12.08 3.62 12.99
C MET A 84 10.77 2.85 12.93
N LEU A 85 10.74 1.61 13.43
CA LEU A 85 9.59 0.74 13.29
C LEU A 85 8.43 1.09 14.25
N VAL A 86 8.74 1.51 15.48
CA VAL A 86 7.76 1.67 16.58
C VAL A 86 7.40 3.12 16.83
N VAL A 87 8.28 4.09 16.54
CA VAL A 87 8.03 5.51 16.83
C VAL A 87 7.76 6.28 15.55
N ILE A 88 8.73 6.31 14.63
CA ILE A 88 8.65 7.13 13.44
C ILE A 88 7.48 6.67 12.56
N ARG A 89 7.31 5.35 12.39
CA ARG A 89 6.26 4.82 11.54
C ARG A 89 4.83 5.14 12.03
N PRO A 90 4.42 4.82 13.27
CA PRO A 90 3.07 5.18 13.72
C PRO A 90 2.82 6.67 13.65
N LEU A 91 3.86 7.50 13.88
CA LEU A 91 3.77 8.94 13.75
C LEU A 91 3.50 9.37 12.30
N SER A 92 4.28 8.87 11.34
CA SER A 92 4.06 9.17 9.91
C SER A 92 2.67 8.76 9.44
N VAL A 93 2.17 7.60 9.88
CA VAL A 93 0.82 7.13 9.52
C VAL A 93 -0.26 7.96 10.22
N ALA A 94 -0.06 8.33 11.48
CA ALA A 94 -0.98 9.20 12.20
C ALA A 94 -1.09 10.56 11.52
N LEU A 95 0.04 11.15 11.12
CA LEU A 95 0.08 12.40 10.36
C LEU A 95 -0.55 12.26 8.97
N GLY A 96 -0.24 11.18 8.24
CA GLY A 96 -0.81 10.95 6.90
C GLY A 96 -2.32 10.68 6.90
N LEU A 97 -2.86 10.11 7.98
CA LEU A 97 -4.31 9.93 8.17
C LEU A 97 -4.95 11.07 8.97
N ALA A 98 -4.23 12.16 9.26
CA ALA A 98 -4.81 13.31 9.95
C ALA A 98 -5.90 13.93 9.04
N GLY A 99 -7.17 13.72 9.43
CA GLY A 99 -8.34 14.14 8.64
C GLY A 99 -9.14 12.98 8.02
N ALA A 100 -8.64 11.75 8.04
CA ALA A 100 -9.39 10.59 7.58
C ALA A 100 -10.33 10.05 8.67
N SER A 101 -11.57 9.70 8.31
CA SER A 101 -12.55 9.07 9.20
C SER A 101 -12.27 7.57 9.40
N THR A 102 -11.09 7.23 9.91
CA THR A 102 -10.64 5.84 10.12
C THR A 102 -10.62 5.49 11.60
N SER A 103 -11.12 4.29 11.94
CA SER A 103 -11.08 3.81 13.33
C SER A 103 -9.64 3.66 13.83
N PRO A 104 -9.36 3.84 15.13
CA PRO A 104 -8.01 3.67 15.70
C PRO A 104 -7.42 2.27 15.44
N VAL A 105 -8.27 1.25 15.33
CA VAL A 105 -7.88 -0.12 14.98
C VAL A 105 -7.43 -0.19 13.53
N GLN A 106 -8.20 0.36 12.57
CA GLN A 106 -7.79 0.42 11.16
C GLN A 106 -6.51 1.22 10.99
N ARG A 107 -6.36 2.36 11.69
CA ARG A 107 -5.13 3.17 11.65
C ARG A 107 -3.90 2.35 12.05
N ARG A 108 -4.01 1.56 13.12
CA ARG A 108 -2.95 0.64 13.54
C ARG A 108 -2.68 -0.48 12.54
N LEU A 109 -3.72 -1.03 11.90
CA LEU A 109 -3.54 -2.07 10.88
C LEU A 109 -2.88 -1.51 9.62
N ILE A 110 -3.32 -0.35 9.11
CA ILE A 110 -2.71 0.35 7.98
C ILE A 110 -1.24 0.67 8.30
N GLY A 111 -1.01 1.24 9.48
CA GLY A 111 0.33 1.52 9.96
C GLY A 111 1.15 0.28 10.32
N TRP A 112 0.56 -0.92 10.37
CA TRP A 112 1.28 -2.17 10.58
C TRP A 112 1.53 -2.92 9.28
N PHE A 113 0.64 -2.91 8.28
CA PHE A 113 0.70 -3.79 7.11
C PHE A 113 1.37 -3.23 5.85
N GLY A 114 1.73 -1.95 5.79
CA GLY A 114 2.49 -1.45 4.64
C GLY A 114 3.81 -2.22 4.48
N ILE A 115 3.99 -2.89 3.34
CA ILE A 115 5.25 -3.52 2.95
C ILE A 115 6.26 -2.41 2.73
N ARG A 116 7.43 -2.57 3.35
CA ARG A 116 8.48 -1.57 3.41
C ARG A 116 9.68 -1.99 2.59
N GLY A 117 10.42 -0.99 2.11
CA GLY A 117 11.83 -1.12 1.77
C GLY A 117 12.14 -0.75 0.34
N ILE A 118 11.25 -1.00 -0.62
CA ILE A 118 11.56 -0.81 -2.05
C ILE A 118 11.95 0.64 -2.35
N GLY A 119 11.15 1.61 -1.89
CA GLY A 119 11.48 3.04 -2.06
C GLY A 119 12.73 3.47 -1.31
N SER A 120 12.96 2.97 -0.09
CA SER A 120 14.18 3.27 0.68
C SER A 120 15.44 2.74 0.01
N LEU A 121 15.36 1.56 -0.61
CA LEU A 121 16.44 0.98 -1.41
C LEU A 121 16.70 1.80 -2.67
N TYR A 122 15.65 2.29 -3.33
CA TYR A 122 15.80 3.22 -4.45
C TYR A 122 16.55 4.49 -4.04
N TYR A 123 16.15 5.14 -2.95
CA TYR A 123 16.83 6.36 -2.49
C TYR A 123 18.25 6.12 -2.02
N LEU A 124 18.52 4.98 -1.37
CA LEU A 124 19.87 4.57 -1.01
C LEU A 124 20.72 4.38 -2.27
N ALA A 125 20.25 3.60 -3.25
CA ALA A 125 20.95 3.38 -4.51
C ALA A 125 21.18 4.71 -5.26
N TYR A 126 20.16 5.58 -5.29
CA TYR A 126 20.28 6.91 -5.86
C TYR A 126 21.39 7.71 -5.18
N ALA A 127 21.39 7.78 -3.85
CA ALA A 127 22.39 8.52 -3.08
C ALA A 127 23.81 7.96 -3.29
N LEU A 128 23.96 6.63 -3.31
CA LEU A 128 25.24 5.98 -3.61
C LEU A 128 25.79 6.35 -4.99
N ASN A 129 24.92 6.50 -5.99
CA ASN A 129 25.30 6.90 -7.34
C ASN A 129 25.60 8.41 -7.49
N HIS A 130 25.30 9.23 -6.48
CA HIS A 130 25.49 10.69 -6.51
C HIS A 130 26.70 11.16 -5.69
N GLY A 131 27.70 10.30 -5.51
CA GLY A 131 28.99 10.69 -4.94
C GLY A 131 29.01 10.75 -3.41
N LEU A 132 28.31 9.82 -2.75
CA LEU A 132 28.39 9.69 -1.29
C LEU A 132 29.80 9.32 -0.83
N ALA A 133 30.26 9.94 0.26
CA ALA A 133 31.52 9.55 0.90
C ALA A 133 31.49 8.06 1.29
N PRO A 134 32.56 7.27 1.07
CA PRO A 134 32.56 5.82 1.31
C PRO A 134 32.18 5.43 2.74
N GLU A 135 32.62 6.21 3.73
CA GLU A 135 32.32 5.98 5.14
C GLU A 135 30.83 6.14 5.40
N LEU A 136 30.23 7.23 4.91
CA LEU A 136 28.81 7.49 5.05
C LEU A 136 27.97 6.46 4.27
N ALA A 137 28.40 6.08 3.07
CA ALA A 137 27.77 5.05 2.27
C ALA A 137 27.65 3.73 3.04
N SER A 138 28.74 3.27 3.67
CA SER A 138 28.75 2.03 4.45
C SER A 138 27.75 2.07 5.61
N VAL A 139 27.66 3.20 6.32
CA VAL A 139 26.73 3.39 7.43
C VAL A 139 25.28 3.40 6.96
N LEU A 140 24.97 4.14 5.89
CA LEU A 140 23.61 4.22 5.35
C LEU A 140 23.14 2.88 4.78
N VAL A 141 24.03 2.14 4.11
CA VAL A 141 23.73 0.79 3.63
C VAL A 141 23.44 -0.13 4.81
N ALA A 142 24.30 -0.16 5.83
CA ALA A 142 24.12 -1.02 6.99
C ALA A 142 22.82 -0.73 7.75
N LEU A 143 22.52 0.55 8.02
CA LEU A 143 21.28 0.96 8.71
C LEU A 143 20.04 0.67 7.87
N THR A 144 20.04 1.02 6.59
CA THR A 144 18.89 0.80 5.70
C THR A 144 18.60 -0.69 5.56
N MET A 145 19.64 -1.51 5.30
CA MET A 145 19.48 -2.96 5.20
C MET A 145 18.99 -3.56 6.52
N SER A 146 19.55 -3.15 7.66
CA SER A 146 19.08 -3.60 8.99
C SER A 146 17.59 -3.30 9.18
N VAL A 147 17.13 -2.07 8.89
CA VAL A 147 15.72 -1.67 9.03
C VAL A 147 14.82 -2.45 8.09
N VAL A 148 15.19 -2.58 6.82
CA VAL A 148 14.37 -3.26 5.80
C VAL A 148 14.25 -4.74 6.13
N VAL A 149 15.35 -5.42 6.42
CA VAL A 149 15.36 -6.85 6.76
C VAL A 149 14.59 -7.10 8.04
N THR A 150 14.86 -6.37 9.13
CA THR A 150 14.13 -6.56 10.38
C THR A 150 12.64 -6.27 10.19
N SER A 151 12.28 -5.27 9.38
CA SER A 151 10.88 -5.00 9.03
C SER A 151 10.24 -6.22 8.37
N ILE A 152 10.85 -6.77 7.32
CA ILE A 152 10.32 -7.92 6.57
C ILE A 152 10.12 -9.11 7.51
N VAL A 153 11.11 -9.42 8.34
CA VAL A 153 11.03 -10.54 9.31
C VAL A 153 9.93 -10.30 10.34
N VAL A 154 9.91 -9.14 10.99
CA VAL A 154 8.91 -8.80 12.02
C VAL A 154 7.51 -8.86 11.43
N HIS A 155 7.30 -8.32 10.23
CA HIS A 155 6.02 -8.39 9.54
C HIS A 155 5.64 -9.81 9.16
N GLY A 156 6.54 -10.54 8.48
CA GLY A 156 6.28 -11.91 8.02
C GLY A 156 5.86 -12.83 9.17
N VAL A 157 6.52 -12.72 10.32
CA VAL A 157 6.16 -13.46 11.53
C VAL A 157 4.85 -12.95 12.17
N SER A 158 4.57 -11.65 12.10
CA SER A 158 3.42 -11.03 12.78
C SER A 158 2.09 -11.13 12.02
N VAL A 159 2.11 -11.21 10.68
CA VAL A 159 0.89 -11.17 9.84
C VAL A 159 -0.04 -12.34 10.16
N THR A 160 0.47 -13.56 10.16
CA THR A 160 -0.28 -14.80 10.41
C THR A 160 -0.99 -14.81 11.77
N PRO A 161 -0.30 -14.57 12.91
CA PRO A 161 -0.96 -14.58 14.22
C PRO A 161 -1.89 -13.36 14.43
N LEU A 162 -1.61 -12.21 13.83
CA LEU A 162 -2.44 -11.02 13.96
C LEU A 162 -3.79 -11.19 13.23
N MET A 163 -3.78 -11.71 12.00
CA MET A 163 -5.00 -11.99 11.25
C MET A 163 -5.85 -13.08 11.89
N ALA A 164 -5.23 -14.10 12.48
CA ALA A 164 -5.94 -15.12 13.25
C ALA A 164 -6.68 -14.52 14.46
N ARG A 165 -6.06 -13.58 15.18
CA ARG A 165 -6.70 -12.88 16.32
C ARG A 165 -7.80 -11.92 15.86
N TYR A 166 -7.58 -11.16 14.79
CA TYR A 166 -8.59 -10.27 14.23
C TYR A 166 -9.86 -11.03 13.80
N ARG A 167 -9.71 -12.13 13.07
CA ARG A 167 -10.83 -12.99 12.64
C ARG A 167 -11.62 -13.55 13.82
N ARG A 168 -10.95 -13.92 14.92
CA ARG A 168 -11.62 -14.41 16.14
C ARG A 168 -12.47 -13.33 16.82
N ARG A 169 -11.99 -12.09 16.89
CA ARG A 169 -12.76 -10.96 17.47
C ARG A 169 -13.98 -10.60 16.63
N ARG A 170 -13.82 -10.50 15.30
CA ARG A 170 -14.95 -10.28 14.38
C ARG A 170 -16.02 -11.37 14.46
N LYS A 171 -15.64 -12.64 14.67
CA LYS A 171 -16.59 -13.75 14.84
C LYS A 171 -17.37 -13.69 16.15
N GLN A 172 -16.86 -12.96 17.15
CA GLN A 172 -17.54 -12.75 18.45
C GLN A 172 -18.47 -11.53 18.41
N GLU A 173 -18.19 -10.56 17.53
CA GLU A 173 -19.00 -9.35 17.32
C GLU A 173 -20.13 -9.55 16.29
N ALA A 174 -20.10 -10.62 15.50
CA ALA A 174 -21.23 -11.00 14.65
C ALA A 174 -22.42 -11.36 15.58
N PRO A 175 -23.56 -10.65 15.51
CA PRO A 175 -24.74 -11.04 16.26
C PRO A 175 -25.05 -12.49 15.93
N ARG A 176 -25.25 -13.32 16.96
CA ARG A 176 -25.94 -14.60 16.78
C ARG A 176 -27.35 -14.26 16.28
N GLY A 177 -27.51 -14.21 14.97
CA GLY A 177 -28.80 -14.09 14.32
C GLY A 177 -29.67 -15.25 14.79
N ARG A 178 -30.75 -14.89 15.48
CA ARG A 178 -31.97 -15.69 15.59
C ARG A 178 -32.68 -15.69 14.24
#